data_AF-A0A537NBQ1-F1
#
_entry.id   AF-A0A537NBQ1-F1
#
_cell.length_a   1.000
_cell.length_b   1.000
_cell.length_c   1.000
_cell.angle_alpha   90.00
_cell.angle_beta   90.00
_cell.angle_gamma   90.00
#
_symmetry.space_group_name_H-M   'P 1'
#
loop_
_entity.id
_entity.type
_entity.pdbx_description
1 polymer ?
#
loop_
_entity_poly.entity_id
_entity_poly.type
_entity_poly.pdbx_seq_one_letter_code
_entity_poly.pdbx_strand_id
1 'polypeptide(L)'
;GRAAAHTGQCCGHWCGHRMDEDVSLAGNLLAGPQVLEQTAAAYEAARALPLAPRLIAAMRAGEAAGGDKRGKQSAALLIHGEEDWPELDLRVDDHPDPLNELERLERVSREHFVHFARFLPSKRDPVGIIDRDVIEAELAKVVAQN
;
A
#
# COMPACT_ATOMS: atom_id res chain seq x y z
N GLY A 1 8.42 10.38 6.58
CA GLY A 1 8.71 11.81 6.81
C GLY A 1 8.17 12.29 8.14
N ARG A 2 8.17 13.61 8.36
CA ARG A 2 7.52 14.24 9.54
C ARG A 2 6.01 13.96 9.52
N ALA A 3 5.47 13.50 10.64
CA ALA A 3 4.04 13.20 10.79
C ALA A 3 3.43 14.01 11.95
N ALA A 4 2.12 14.22 11.87
CA ALA A 4 1.29 14.74 12.96
C ALA A 4 0.01 13.90 13.02
N ALA A 5 -0.45 13.60 14.23
CA ALA A 5 -1.63 12.76 14.42
C ALA A 5 -2.49 13.28 15.58
N HIS A 6 -3.79 13.04 15.49
CA HIS A 6 -4.79 13.44 16.48
C HIS A 6 -5.86 12.36 16.59
N THR A 7 -6.27 12.01 17.81
CA THR A 7 -7.34 11.05 18.08
C THR A 7 -8.40 11.73 18.93
N GLY A 8 -9.63 11.80 18.41
CA GLY A 8 -10.75 12.44 19.08
C GLY A 8 -11.26 11.65 20.29
N GLN A 9 -11.77 12.36 21.29
CA GLN A 9 -12.23 11.76 22.56
C GLN A 9 -13.57 10.99 22.43
N CYS A 10 -14.33 11.21 21.35
CA CYS A 10 -15.67 10.65 21.16
C CYS A 10 -15.70 9.34 20.35
N CYS A 11 -14.56 8.69 20.13
CA CYS A 11 -14.52 7.36 19.54
C CYS A 11 -14.90 6.34 20.61
N GLY A 12 -16.16 5.90 20.68
CA GLY A 12 -16.70 5.06 21.76
C GLY A 12 -16.05 3.67 21.95
N HIS A 13 -15.16 3.25 21.04
CA HIS A 13 -14.32 2.06 21.17
C HIS A 13 -12.84 2.44 21.11
N TRP A 14 -11.94 1.46 21.28
CA TRP A 14 -10.52 1.76 21.21
C TRP A 14 -10.15 2.43 19.87
N CYS A 15 -9.43 3.53 19.99
CA CYS A 15 -8.90 4.32 18.90
C CYS A 15 -7.55 4.86 19.33
N GLY A 16 -6.71 5.14 18.36
CA GLY A 16 -5.39 5.65 18.65
C GLY A 16 -4.61 5.94 17.39
N HIS A 17 -3.43 6.50 17.62
CA HIS A 17 -2.42 6.65 16.60
C HIS A 17 -1.05 6.32 17.20
N ARG A 18 -0.12 6.00 16.31
CA ARG A 18 1.29 5.79 16.60
C ARG A 18 2.10 6.52 15.53
N MET A 19 3.19 7.16 15.93
CA MET A 19 4.12 7.80 15.02
C MET A 19 5.50 7.23 15.30
N ASP A 20 6.15 6.74 14.26
CA ASP A 20 7.53 6.24 14.27
C ASP A 20 8.35 6.98 13.21
N GLU A 21 9.62 6.60 13.04
CA GLU A 21 10.47 7.15 12.01
C GLU A 21 9.91 6.80 10.62
N ASP A 22 9.52 7.85 9.91
CA ASP A 22 8.96 7.84 8.57
C ASP A 22 7.59 7.19 8.36
N VAL A 23 6.91 6.75 9.42
CA VAL A 23 5.59 6.14 9.33
C VAL A 23 4.66 6.63 10.44
N SER A 24 3.38 6.80 10.10
CA SER A 24 2.31 7.04 11.07
C SER A 24 1.18 6.05 10.84
N LEU A 25 0.68 5.47 11.93
CA LEU A 25 -0.41 4.52 11.93
C LEU A 25 -1.54 5.10 12.76
N ALA A 26 -2.77 4.95 12.30
CA ALA A 26 -3.95 5.38 13.03
C ALA A 26 -5.11 4.43 12.78
N GLY A 27 -6.00 4.31 13.75
CA GLY A 27 -7.21 3.52 13.60
C GLY A 27 -8.26 3.84 14.65
N ASN A 28 -9.51 3.58 14.29
CA ASN A 28 -10.68 3.68 15.15
C ASN A 28 -11.43 2.35 15.14
N LEU A 29 -12.19 2.08 16.21
CA LEU A 29 -12.94 0.82 16.36
C LEU A 29 -12.03 -0.43 16.33
N LEU A 30 -10.75 -0.30 16.68
CA LEU A 30 -9.84 -1.44 16.69
C LEU A 30 -10.10 -2.33 17.91
N ALA A 31 -9.65 -3.59 17.82
CA ALA A 31 -9.69 -4.54 18.92
C ALA A 31 -8.98 -4.00 20.19
N GLY A 32 -7.88 -3.26 20.01
CA GLY A 32 -7.10 -2.63 21.07
C GLY A 32 -5.75 -2.09 20.57
N PRO A 33 -4.87 -1.63 21.49
CA PRO A 33 -3.56 -1.05 21.14
C PRO A 33 -2.63 -2.01 20.40
N GLN A 34 -2.78 -3.31 20.67
CA GLN A 34 -1.99 -4.35 20.02
C GLN A 34 -2.12 -4.31 18.48
N VAL A 35 -3.22 -3.81 17.93
CA VAL A 35 -3.40 -3.69 16.48
C VAL A 35 -2.36 -2.73 15.88
N LEU A 36 -2.17 -1.56 16.50
CA LEU A 36 -1.15 -0.61 16.03
C LEU A 36 0.27 -1.09 16.33
N GLU A 37 0.48 -1.73 17.49
CA GLU A 37 1.78 -2.27 17.89
C GLU A 37 2.27 -3.35 16.91
N GLN A 38 1.41 -4.31 16.57
CA GLN A 38 1.76 -5.38 15.62
C GLN A 38 1.89 -4.87 14.19
N THR A 39 1.07 -3.90 13.77
CA THR A 39 1.21 -3.23 12.47
C THR A 39 2.58 -2.56 12.35
N ALA A 40 2.99 -1.79 13.37
CA ALA A 40 4.29 -1.13 13.39
C ALA A 40 5.45 -2.13 13.39
N ALA A 41 5.40 -3.15 14.25
CA ALA A 41 6.43 -4.18 14.33
C ALA A 41 6.62 -4.92 13.01
N ALA A 42 5.53 -5.26 12.32
CA ALA A 42 5.57 -5.92 11.02
C ALA A 42 6.09 -5.01 9.91
N TYR A 43 5.71 -3.72 9.92
CA TYR A 43 6.25 -2.72 8.98
C TYR A 43 7.78 -2.62 9.11
N GLU A 44 8.27 -2.53 10.35
CA GLU A 44 9.70 -2.44 10.67
C GLU A 44 10.46 -3.72 10.29
N ALA A 45 9.91 -4.90 10.61
CA ALA A 45 10.52 -6.18 10.25
C ALA A 45 10.59 -6.40 8.72
N ALA A 46 9.66 -5.81 7.97
CA ALA A 46 9.58 -5.90 6.52
C ALA A 46 10.37 -4.80 5.77
N ARG A 47 11.31 -4.10 6.43
CA ARG A 47 12.11 -3.04 5.79
C ARG A 47 12.96 -3.48 4.59
N ALA A 48 13.23 -4.77 4.44
CA ALA A 48 13.91 -5.29 3.26
C ALA A 48 12.98 -5.41 2.03
N LEU A 49 11.66 -5.41 2.22
CA LEU A 49 10.69 -5.51 1.13
C LEU A 49 10.49 -4.15 0.44
N PRO A 50 10.08 -4.15 -0.85
CA PRO A 50 9.53 -2.97 -1.50
C PRO A 50 8.36 -2.37 -0.70
N LEU A 51 8.04 -1.09 -0.93
CA LEU A 51 7.07 -0.37 -0.10
C LEU A 51 5.67 -1.00 -0.11
N ALA A 52 5.12 -1.35 -1.28
CA ALA A 52 3.80 -1.97 -1.40
C ALA A 52 3.65 -3.28 -0.59
N PRO A 53 4.49 -4.32 -0.79
CA PRO A 53 4.41 -5.55 0.00
C PRO A 53 4.73 -5.33 1.49
N ARG A 54 5.59 -4.35 1.84
CA ARG A 54 5.82 -3.97 3.24
C ARG A 54 4.55 -3.46 3.92
N LEU A 55 3.80 -2.58 3.25
CA LEU A 55 2.53 -2.06 3.75
C LEU A 55 1.47 -3.16 3.88
N ILE A 56 1.40 -4.07 2.90
CA ILE A 56 0.49 -5.22 2.95
C ILE A 56 0.83 -6.13 4.13
N ALA A 57 2.11 -6.45 4.35
CA ALA A 57 2.55 -7.25 5.49
C ALA A 57 2.16 -6.60 6.83
N ALA A 58 2.33 -5.28 6.95
CA ALA A 58 1.92 -4.52 8.13
C ALA A 58 0.40 -4.58 8.37
N MET A 59 -0.42 -4.36 7.33
CA MET A 59 -1.89 -4.44 7.42
C MET A 59 -2.35 -5.83 7.86
N ARG A 60 -1.72 -6.90 7.33
CA ARG A 60 -2.01 -8.28 7.74
C ARG A 60 -1.73 -8.54 9.21
N ALA A 61 -0.62 -8.03 9.73
CA ALA A 61 -0.28 -8.18 11.15
C ALA A 61 -1.28 -7.45 12.06
N GLY A 62 -1.71 -6.25 11.67
CA GLY A 62 -2.76 -5.51 12.37
C GLY A 62 -4.10 -6.25 12.39
N GLU A 63 -4.52 -6.77 11.24
CA GLU A 63 -5.72 -7.59 11.12
C GLU A 63 -5.64 -8.86 11.99
N ALA A 64 -4.51 -9.57 11.96
CA ALA A 64 -4.28 -10.76 12.79
C ALA A 64 -4.26 -10.46 14.30
N ALA A 65 -3.88 -9.24 14.70
CA ALA A 65 -3.93 -8.76 16.08
C ALA A 65 -5.35 -8.37 16.57
N GLY A 66 -6.36 -8.57 15.71
CA GLY A 66 -7.77 -8.36 16.00
C GLY A 66 -8.44 -7.30 15.12
N GLY A 67 -7.66 -6.50 14.37
CA GLY A 67 -8.16 -5.60 13.35
C GLY A 67 -9.25 -4.63 13.82
N ASP A 68 -10.13 -4.26 12.86
CA ASP A 68 -11.37 -3.54 13.12
C ASP A 68 -12.42 -4.51 13.70
N LYS A 69 -13.10 -4.11 14.79
CA LYS A 69 -14.11 -4.94 15.45
C LYS A 69 -15.31 -5.27 14.57
N ARG A 70 -15.54 -4.53 13.49
CA ARG A 70 -16.60 -4.78 12.51
C ARG A 70 -16.22 -5.86 11.49
N GLY A 71 -14.96 -6.30 11.50
CA GLY A 71 -14.37 -7.14 10.47
C GLY A 71 -13.82 -6.33 9.29
N LYS A 72 -13.24 -7.04 8.33
CA LYS A 72 -12.69 -6.49 7.09
C LYS A 72 -13.71 -6.59 5.96
N GLN A 73 -13.77 -5.55 5.13
CA GLN A 73 -14.60 -5.51 3.91
C GLN A 73 -13.83 -4.90 2.74
N SER A 74 -12.94 -3.94 3.02
CA SER A 74 -12.16 -3.24 2.01
C SER A 74 -10.70 -3.10 2.42
N ALA A 75 -9.83 -2.90 1.42
CA ALA A 75 -8.43 -2.54 1.60
C ALA A 75 -7.93 -1.80 0.36
N ALA A 76 -6.99 -0.87 0.54
CA ALA A 76 -6.44 -0.11 -0.56
C ALA A 76 -4.96 0.24 -0.31
N LEU A 77 -4.22 0.44 -1.40
CA LEU A 77 -2.90 1.04 -1.44
C LEU A 77 -2.90 2.22 -2.38
N LEU A 78 -2.37 3.34 -1.92
CA LEU A 78 -2.09 4.51 -2.73
C LEU A 78 -0.63 4.92 -2.48
N ILE A 79 0.20 4.87 -3.53
CA ILE A 79 1.63 5.18 -3.47
C ILE A 79 1.93 6.26 -4.50
N HIS A 80 2.59 7.32 -4.05
CA HIS A 80 3.09 8.41 -4.89
C HIS A 80 4.61 8.41 -4.90
N GLY A 81 5.17 8.76 -6.06
CA GLY A 81 6.59 9.04 -6.22
C GLY A 81 6.83 10.49 -6.62
N GLU A 82 7.58 10.70 -7.71
CA GLU A 82 7.97 12.04 -8.18
C GLU A 82 6.86 12.78 -8.94
N GLU A 83 5.91 12.03 -9.50
CA GLU A 83 4.84 12.54 -10.35
C GLU A 83 3.61 13.00 -9.54
N ASP A 84 2.77 13.84 -10.15
CA ASP A 84 1.55 14.35 -9.51
C ASP A 84 0.42 13.30 -9.48
N TRP A 85 0.60 12.20 -10.22
CA TRP A 85 -0.28 11.05 -10.26
C TRP A 85 0.34 9.87 -9.50
N PRO A 86 -0.48 8.92 -8.99
CA PRO A 86 0.03 7.83 -8.15
C PRO A 86 0.81 6.79 -8.97
N GLU A 87 1.98 6.37 -8.48
CA GLU A 87 2.72 5.25 -9.05
C GLU A 87 1.96 3.92 -8.91
N LEU A 88 1.15 3.80 -7.85
CA LEU A 88 0.31 2.64 -7.61
C LEU A 88 -0.98 3.07 -6.90
N ASP A 89 -2.13 2.75 -7.49
CA ASP A 89 -3.45 2.88 -6.87
C ASP A 89 -4.19 1.56 -7.03
N LEU A 90 -4.31 0.82 -5.93
CA LEU A 90 -4.99 -0.48 -5.88
C LEU A 90 -6.07 -0.44 -4.82
N ARG A 91 -7.27 -0.86 -5.19
CA ARG A 91 -8.44 -0.83 -4.32
C ARG A 91 -9.21 -2.13 -4.40
N VAL A 92 -9.55 -2.66 -3.24
CA VAL A 92 -10.54 -3.72 -3.07
C VAL A 92 -11.66 -3.12 -2.23
N ASP A 93 -12.72 -2.66 -2.88
CA ASP A 93 -13.78 -1.88 -2.23
C ASP A 93 -14.82 -2.75 -1.51
N ASP A 94 -14.99 -4.00 -1.95
CA ASP A 94 -15.88 -4.98 -1.29
C ASP A 94 -15.40 -6.41 -1.55
N HIS A 95 -14.89 -7.08 -0.52
CA HIS A 95 -14.48 -8.47 -0.56
C HIS A 95 -14.50 -9.07 0.86
N PRO A 96 -14.81 -10.36 1.07
CA PRO A 96 -14.71 -11.00 2.39
C PRO A 96 -13.28 -11.13 2.90
N ASP A 97 -12.30 -11.06 1.99
CA ASP A 97 -10.88 -11.16 2.29
C ASP A 97 -10.06 -10.13 1.49
N PRO A 98 -10.23 -8.82 1.78
CA PRO A 98 -9.70 -7.75 0.96
C PRO A 98 -8.16 -7.68 0.97
N LEU A 99 -7.50 -8.14 2.04
CA LEU A 99 -6.03 -8.14 2.12
C LEU A 99 -5.40 -9.21 1.23
N ASN A 100 -6.00 -10.41 1.16
CA ASN A 100 -5.59 -11.44 0.20
C ASN A 100 -5.78 -10.96 -1.24
N GLU A 101 -6.91 -10.31 -1.53
CA GLU A 101 -7.17 -9.80 -2.87
C GLU A 101 -6.25 -8.62 -3.23
N LEU A 102 -5.97 -7.72 -2.29
CA LEU A 102 -5.04 -6.61 -2.50
C LEU A 102 -3.62 -7.10 -2.79
N GLU A 103 -3.16 -8.15 -2.10
CA GLU A 103 -1.87 -8.78 -2.40
C GLU A 103 -1.84 -9.44 -3.79
N ARG A 104 -2.95 -10.08 -4.20
CA ARG A 104 -3.08 -10.62 -5.56
C ARG A 104 -2.99 -9.51 -6.60
N LEU A 105 -3.68 -8.39 -6.40
CA LEU A 105 -3.64 -7.22 -7.28
C LEU A 105 -2.25 -6.59 -7.33
N GLU A 106 -1.54 -6.52 -6.19
CA GLU A 106 -0.17 -6.03 -6.12
C GLU A 106 0.77 -6.89 -6.97
N ARG A 107 0.67 -8.23 -6.86
CA ARG A 107 1.46 -9.15 -7.68
C ARG A 107 1.18 -8.98 -9.17
N VAL A 108 -0.10 -8.92 -9.56
CA VAL A 108 -0.49 -8.69 -10.97
C VAL A 108 0.01 -7.34 -11.48
N SER A 109 -0.06 -6.30 -10.65
CA SER A 109 0.47 -4.98 -11.00
C SER A 109 1.99 -5.04 -11.25
N ARG A 110 2.72 -5.79 -10.42
CA ARG A 110 4.17 -5.96 -10.55
C ARG A 110 4.57 -6.75 -11.80
N GLU A 111 3.74 -7.66 -12.28
CA GLU A 111 3.99 -8.43 -13.50
C GLU A 111 4.01 -7.55 -14.76
N HIS A 112 3.29 -6.42 -14.76
CA HIS A 112 3.14 -5.62 -15.98
C HIS A 112 3.02 -4.11 -15.72
N PHE A 113 2.03 -3.68 -14.94
CA PHE A 113 1.69 -2.27 -14.77
C PHE A 113 2.85 -1.43 -14.22
N VAL A 114 3.55 -1.90 -13.19
CA VAL A 114 4.70 -1.19 -12.60
C VAL A 114 5.82 -0.94 -13.61
N HIS A 115 5.98 -1.84 -14.58
CA HIS A 115 6.95 -1.68 -15.66
C HIS A 115 6.43 -0.76 -16.75
N PHE A 116 5.15 -0.90 -17.10
CA PHE A 116 4.47 -0.08 -18.10
C PHE A 116 4.39 1.40 -17.68
N ALA A 117 4.18 1.68 -16.39
CA ALA A 117 4.06 3.03 -15.85
C ALA A 117 5.27 3.93 -16.16
N ARG A 118 6.45 3.35 -16.43
CA ARG A 118 7.67 4.08 -16.81
C ARG A 118 7.59 4.75 -18.19
N PHE A 119 6.66 4.30 -19.04
CA PHE A 119 6.45 4.86 -20.38
C PHE A 119 5.39 5.96 -20.39
N LEU A 120 4.67 6.13 -19.28
CA LEU A 120 3.68 7.21 -19.16
C LEU A 120 4.36 8.58 -19.16
N PRO A 121 3.62 9.63 -19.55
CA PRO A 121 4.04 11.00 -19.36
C PRO A 121 4.54 11.27 -17.94
N SER A 122 5.70 11.91 -17.85
CA SER A 122 6.36 12.30 -16.61
C SER A 122 6.73 13.79 -16.65
N LYS A 123 7.08 14.37 -15.51
CA LYS A 123 7.62 15.74 -15.45
C LYS A 123 8.89 15.90 -16.29
N ARG A 124 9.68 14.83 -16.47
CA ARG A 124 10.93 14.84 -17.25
C ARG A 124 10.69 14.59 -18.75
N ASP A 125 9.66 13.83 -19.09
CA ASP A 125 9.24 13.53 -20.45
C ASP A 125 7.71 13.64 -20.55
N PRO A 126 7.18 14.83 -20.91
CA PRO A 126 5.74 15.09 -20.93
C PRO A 126 4.96 14.28 -21.97
N VAL A 127 5.63 13.66 -22.94
CA VAL A 127 4.97 12.82 -23.96
C VAL A 127 5.03 11.36 -23.55
N GLY A 128 6.13 10.94 -22.90
CA GLY A 128 6.40 9.55 -22.63
C GLY A 128 6.66 8.77 -23.93
N ILE A 129 6.58 7.44 -23.86
CA ILE A 129 6.66 6.58 -25.04
C ILE A 129 5.24 6.17 -25.44
N ILE A 130 4.87 6.50 -26.66
CA ILE A 130 3.55 6.15 -27.24
C ILE A 130 3.63 5.02 -28.27
N ASP A 131 4.84 4.71 -28.74
CA ASP A 131 5.06 3.63 -29.70
C ASP A 131 4.90 2.27 -29.01
N ARG A 132 3.86 1.55 -29.41
CA ARG A 132 3.48 0.27 -28.83
C ARG A 132 4.56 -0.79 -29.01
N ASP A 133 5.23 -0.84 -30.15
CA ASP A 133 6.23 -1.87 -30.44
C ASP A 133 7.46 -1.67 -29.56
N VAL A 134 7.84 -0.41 -29.31
CA VAL A 134 8.90 -0.06 -28.37
C VAL A 134 8.52 -0.46 -26.95
N ILE A 135 7.30 -0.14 -26.50
CA ILE A 135 6.81 -0.50 -25.16
C ILE A 135 6.83 -2.02 -24.96
N GLU A 136 6.26 -2.78 -25.89
CA GLU A 136 6.17 -4.25 -25.77
C GLU A 136 7.58 -4.89 -25.77
N ALA A 137 8.49 -4.39 -26.60
CA ALA A 137 9.87 -4.87 -26.63
C ALA A 137 10.63 -4.59 -25.32
N GLU A 138 10.45 -3.41 -24.72
CA GLU A 138 11.07 -3.07 -23.44
C GLU A 138 10.43 -3.83 -22.28
N LEU A 139 9.10 -3.98 -22.26
CA LEU A 139 8.40 -4.79 -21.25
C LEU A 139 8.85 -6.25 -21.27
N ALA A 140 8.99 -6.85 -22.46
CA ALA A 140 9.47 -8.22 -22.59
C ALA A 140 10.87 -8.42 -21.97
N LYS A 141 11.75 -7.42 -22.07
CA LYS A 141 13.08 -7.47 -21.43
C LYS A 141 12.99 -7.43 -19.91
N VAL A 142 12.12 -6.60 -19.36
CA VAL A 142 11.97 -6.42 -17.90
C VAL A 142 11.29 -7.63 -17.26
N VAL A 143 10.23 -8.16 -17.90
CA VAL A 143 9.52 -9.35 -17.40
C VAL A 143 10.41 -10.60 -17.45
N ALA A 144 11.33 -10.71 -18.42
CA ALA A 144 12.27 -11.82 -18.49
C ALA A 144 13.39 -11.79 -17.43
N GLN A 145 13.51 -10.70 -16.67
CA GLN A 145 14.56 -10.50 -15.65
C GLN A 145 14.07 -10.65 -14.20
N ASN A 146 12.75 -10.76 -13.98
CA ASN A 146 12.10 -10.99 -12.69
C ASN A 146 11.81 -12.49 -12.46
#